data_AF-A0A6J1LJB3-F1
#
_entry.id   AF-A0A6J1LJB3-F1
#
_cell.length_a   1.000
_cell.length_b   1.000
_cell.length_c   1.000
_cell.angle_alpha   90.00
_cell.angle_beta   90.00
_cell.angle_gamma   90.00
#
_symmetry.space_group_name_H-M   'P 1'
#
loop_
_entity.id
_entity.type
_entity.pdbx_description
1 polymer ?
#
loop_
_entity_poly.entity_id
_entity_poly.type
_entity_poly.pdbx_seq_one_letter_code
_entity_poly.pdbx_strand_id
1 'polypeptide(L)'
;MPHLLRQNLLLPAPPTVALHDPRTHLRHLPPAYSNAQTPYSRDKDFAPQLRYQLDLPKKPKLRPCKVIFVGDCAVGKTAMVNRFCYDKFQSNYKATIGVDFELENFSILGHNFSLEMWDTAGQERFKCIAGAYYRNASVIVATYDMSKRESLEAAKKWLSSALNYNTAQKPLVFLVGTKADLLTKEEFVRMERIAGLAAAEVKAEFWSVSARSGYKITEFFQRLAALAFETAVQQQLKVLQATAKEQTTQTQEKSQKFDLRNYFGSRSGKQKSGCAC
;
A
#
# COMPACT_ATOMS: atom_id res chain seq x y z
N MET A 1 -70.81 10.85 -10.44
CA MET A 1 -69.91 9.67 -10.52
C MET A 1 -68.49 10.17 -10.32
N PRO A 2 -67.81 9.87 -9.20
CA PRO A 2 -66.51 10.45 -8.89
C PRO A 2 -65.38 9.67 -9.59
N HIS A 3 -64.49 10.39 -10.28
CA HIS A 3 -63.23 9.85 -10.78
C HIS A 3 -62.24 9.72 -9.61
N LEU A 4 -61.94 8.49 -9.23
CA LEU A 4 -60.96 8.15 -8.19
C LEU A 4 -59.53 8.35 -8.72
N LEU A 5 -58.79 9.24 -8.04
CA LEU A 5 -57.34 9.37 -8.09
C LEU A 5 -56.67 8.07 -7.65
N ARG A 6 -56.06 7.31 -8.57
CA ARG A 6 -55.03 6.32 -8.21
C ARG A 6 -53.71 7.04 -8.02
N GLN A 7 -53.35 7.29 -6.77
CA GLN A 7 -51.98 7.61 -6.38
C GLN A 7 -51.08 6.41 -6.71
N ASN A 8 -50.19 6.57 -7.68
CA ASN A 8 -49.06 5.67 -7.89
C ASN A 8 -48.06 5.87 -6.75
N LEU A 9 -48.24 5.13 -5.65
CA LEU A 9 -47.21 4.89 -4.65
C LEU A 9 -46.12 4.01 -5.30
N LEU A 10 -45.17 4.65 -5.98
CA LEU A 10 -43.90 4.04 -6.34
C LEU A 10 -43.15 3.76 -5.04
N LEU A 11 -43.20 2.50 -4.58
CA LEU A 11 -42.29 2.04 -3.54
C LEU A 11 -40.85 2.23 -4.05
N PRO A 12 -39.93 2.76 -3.22
CA PRO A 12 -38.53 2.87 -3.62
C PRO A 12 -38.01 1.47 -3.96
N ALA A 13 -37.30 1.36 -5.08
CA ALA A 13 -36.63 0.12 -5.45
C ALA A 13 -35.76 -0.35 -4.27
N PRO A 14 -35.78 -1.65 -3.93
CA PRO A 14 -34.93 -2.17 -2.88
C PRO A 14 -33.47 -1.82 -3.20
N PRO A 15 -32.65 -1.42 -2.20
CA PRO A 15 -31.27 -1.08 -2.44
C PRO A 15 -30.57 -2.27 -3.09
N THR A 16 -30.06 -2.07 -4.30
CA THR A 16 -29.22 -3.04 -4.99
C THR A 16 -28.05 -3.36 -4.07
N VAL A 17 -28.02 -4.57 -3.51
CA VAL A 17 -26.85 -5.05 -2.77
C VAL A 17 -25.70 -5.06 -3.77
N ALA A 18 -24.80 -4.08 -3.70
CA ALA A 18 -23.61 -4.08 -4.51
C ALA A 18 -22.86 -5.38 -4.20
N LEU A 19 -22.81 -6.29 -5.16
CA LEU A 19 -22.03 -7.52 -5.05
C LEU A 19 -20.56 -7.08 -5.00
N HIS A 20 -20.01 -6.95 -3.80
CA HIS A 20 -18.62 -6.59 -3.62
C HIS A 20 -17.75 -7.75 -4.12
N ASP A 21 -16.77 -7.45 -4.98
CA ASP A 21 -15.82 -8.43 -5.48
C ASP A 21 -15.01 -9.02 -4.31
N PRO A 22 -15.09 -10.34 -4.04
CA PRO A 22 -14.38 -10.95 -2.91
C PRO A 22 -12.86 -10.84 -3.05
N ARG A 23 -12.32 -10.60 -4.26
CA ARG A 23 -10.88 -10.39 -4.49
C ARG A 23 -10.39 -9.09 -3.86
N THR A 24 -11.25 -8.07 -3.74
CA THR A 24 -10.87 -6.73 -3.29
C THR A 24 -11.57 -6.29 -2.01
N HIS A 25 -12.50 -7.09 -1.48
CA HIS A 25 -13.19 -6.83 -0.21
C HIS A 25 -12.58 -7.61 0.96
N LEU A 26 -11.84 -6.92 1.82
CA LEU A 26 -11.08 -7.52 2.92
C LEU A 26 -11.63 -7.09 4.28
N ARG A 27 -12.04 -8.08 5.08
CA ARG A 27 -12.46 -7.87 6.49
C ARG A 27 -11.43 -8.34 7.52
N HIS A 28 -10.46 -9.12 7.07
CA HIS A 28 -9.39 -9.68 7.87
C HIS A 28 -8.06 -9.54 7.14
N LEU A 29 -6.96 -9.52 7.87
CA LEU A 29 -5.61 -9.58 7.31
C LEU A 29 -5.39 -10.96 6.68
N PRO A 30 -5.14 -11.06 5.37
CA PRO A 30 -4.81 -12.34 4.76
C PRO A 30 -3.50 -12.88 5.33
N PRO A 31 -3.37 -14.20 5.51
CA PRO A 31 -2.15 -14.81 6.01
C PRO A 31 -1.00 -14.63 5.01
N ALA A 32 0.23 -14.62 5.53
CA ALA A 32 1.41 -14.72 4.68
C ALA A 32 1.45 -16.10 3.97
N TYR A 33 2.20 -16.19 2.86
CA TYR A 33 2.44 -17.46 2.18
C TYR A 33 3.02 -18.53 3.13
N SER A 34 3.96 -18.11 3.98
CA SER A 34 4.50 -18.90 5.07
C SER A 34 4.88 -17.99 6.23
N ASN A 35 4.43 -18.32 7.45
CA ASN A 35 4.75 -17.56 8.66
C ASN A 35 6.25 -17.50 8.97
N ALA A 36 7.03 -18.46 8.46
CA ALA A 36 8.48 -18.49 8.61
C ALA A 36 9.20 -17.57 7.61
N GLN A 37 8.54 -17.18 6.52
CA GLN A 37 9.14 -16.46 5.38
C GLN A 37 8.54 -15.06 5.18
N THR A 38 8.05 -14.44 6.26
CA THR A 38 7.61 -13.04 6.28
C THR A 38 8.40 -12.22 7.30
N PRO A 39 8.86 -11.00 6.94
CA PRO A 39 9.42 -10.03 7.87
C PRO A 39 8.33 -9.18 8.56
N TYR A 40 7.06 -9.31 8.15
CA TYR A 40 5.96 -8.51 8.68
C TYR A 40 5.30 -9.19 9.87
N SER A 41 4.35 -8.49 10.51
CA SER A 41 3.67 -9.02 11.69
C SER A 41 3.08 -10.41 11.40
N ARG A 42 3.25 -11.30 12.38
CA ARG A 42 2.68 -12.66 12.42
C ARG A 42 1.32 -12.68 13.11
N ASP A 43 0.74 -11.50 13.35
CA ASP A 43 -0.60 -11.37 13.90
C ASP A 43 -1.63 -12.05 13.01
N LYS A 44 -2.68 -12.58 13.64
CA LYS A 44 -3.75 -13.30 12.94
C LYS A 44 -4.72 -12.38 12.19
N ASP A 45 -4.73 -11.09 12.54
CA ASP A 45 -5.60 -10.08 11.92
C ASP A 45 -4.99 -8.67 12.07
N PHE A 46 -5.62 -7.66 11.46
CA PHE A 46 -5.31 -6.24 11.65
C PHE A 46 -5.28 -5.86 13.13
N ALA A 47 -4.34 -5.00 13.50
CA ALA A 47 -4.21 -4.54 14.88
C ALA A 47 -5.52 -3.93 15.43
N PRO A 48 -5.96 -4.26 16.66
CA PRO A 48 -7.20 -3.71 17.23
C PRO A 48 -7.22 -2.17 17.27
N GLN A 49 -6.06 -1.54 17.50
CA GLN A 49 -5.92 -0.10 17.51
C GLN A 49 -6.22 0.53 16.14
N LEU A 50 -5.88 -0.17 15.05
CA LEU A 50 -6.17 0.27 13.69
C LEU A 50 -7.68 0.28 13.45
N ARG A 51 -8.41 -0.76 13.87
CA ARG A 51 -9.88 -0.81 13.77
C ARG A 51 -10.53 0.36 14.52
N TYR A 52 -10.12 0.57 15.78
CA TYR A 52 -10.62 1.67 16.59
C TYR A 52 -10.43 3.04 15.91
N GLN A 53 -9.27 3.27 15.29
CA GLN A 53 -8.98 4.53 14.61
C GLN A 53 -9.81 4.75 13.34
N LEU A 54 -10.15 3.68 12.63
CA LEU A 54 -10.98 3.73 11.43
C LEU A 54 -12.45 4.00 11.76
N ASP A 55 -12.92 3.57 12.93
CA ASP A 55 -14.28 3.79 13.44
C ASP A 55 -14.52 5.22 13.94
N LEU A 56 -13.46 6.03 14.14
CA LEU A 56 -13.61 7.42 14.56
C LEU A 56 -14.33 8.26 13.48
N PRO A 57 -15.11 9.29 13.89
CA PRO A 57 -15.87 10.13 12.94
C PRO A 57 -14.99 10.79 11.87
N LYS A 58 -13.76 11.15 12.25
CA LYS A 58 -12.77 11.73 11.35
C LYS A 58 -11.92 10.62 10.72
N LYS A 59 -12.41 10.07 9.61
CA LYS A 59 -11.73 9.01 8.86
C LYS A 59 -10.41 9.52 8.23
N PRO A 60 -9.32 8.72 8.23
CA PRO A 60 -8.09 9.09 7.56
C PRO A 60 -8.30 9.15 6.04
N LYS A 61 -7.78 10.22 5.40
CA LYS A 61 -7.73 10.30 3.94
C LYS A 61 -6.51 9.52 3.45
N LEU A 62 -6.74 8.35 2.87
CA LEU A 62 -5.68 7.51 2.31
C LEU A 62 -5.42 7.92 0.85
N ARG A 63 -4.15 8.07 0.51
CA ARG A 63 -3.73 8.23 -0.88
C ARG A 63 -3.61 6.85 -1.53
N PRO A 64 -3.76 6.75 -2.86
CA PRO A 64 -3.44 5.53 -3.58
C PRO A 64 -2.02 5.07 -3.25
N CYS A 65 -1.85 3.75 -3.16
CA CYS A 65 -0.59 3.14 -2.78
C CYS A 65 0.16 2.65 -4.02
N LYS A 66 1.36 3.20 -4.22
CA LYS A 66 2.20 2.87 -5.37
C LYS A 66 2.92 1.54 -5.16
N VAL A 67 2.65 0.59 -6.05
CA VAL A 67 3.27 -0.74 -6.14
C VAL A 67 4.08 -0.81 -7.43
N ILE A 68 5.36 -1.16 -7.35
CA ILE A 68 6.19 -1.37 -8.54
C ILE A 68 6.57 -2.84 -8.67
N PHE A 69 6.53 -3.36 -9.90
CA PHE A 69 6.97 -4.72 -10.22
C PHE A 69 8.31 -4.65 -10.94
N VAL A 70 9.32 -5.33 -10.39
CA VAL A 70 10.70 -5.36 -10.93
C VAL A 70 11.17 -6.79 -11.13
N GLY A 71 12.10 -7.01 -12.05
CA GLY A 71 12.60 -8.33 -12.42
C GLY A 71 12.88 -8.43 -13.91
N ASP A 72 13.53 -9.50 -14.34
CA ASP A 72 13.94 -9.68 -15.73
C ASP A 72 12.76 -9.74 -16.72
N CYS A 73 13.10 -9.62 -18.00
CA CYS A 73 12.20 -9.82 -19.11
C CYS A 73 11.56 -11.22 -19.05
N ALA A 74 10.29 -11.33 -19.43
CA ALA A 74 9.55 -12.61 -19.53
C ALA A 74 9.44 -13.45 -18.23
N VAL A 75 9.80 -12.91 -17.05
CA VAL A 75 9.59 -13.64 -15.78
C VAL A 75 8.11 -13.79 -15.45
N GLY A 76 7.24 -12.82 -15.78
CA GLY A 76 5.79 -12.96 -15.59
C GLY A 76 5.09 -11.80 -14.87
N LYS A 77 5.73 -10.64 -14.71
CA LYS A 77 5.17 -9.43 -14.07
C LYS A 77 3.80 -9.03 -14.63
N THR A 78 3.75 -8.73 -15.92
CA THR A 78 2.52 -8.35 -16.66
C THR A 78 1.44 -9.42 -16.54
N ALA A 79 1.80 -10.70 -16.68
CA ALA A 79 0.84 -11.80 -16.58
C ALA A 79 0.23 -11.90 -15.18
N MET A 80 1.02 -11.66 -14.13
CA MET A 80 0.55 -11.67 -12.74
C MET A 80 -0.41 -10.50 -12.47
N VAL A 81 -0.08 -9.28 -12.90
CA VAL A 81 -0.94 -8.11 -12.76
C VAL A 81 -2.25 -8.30 -13.53
N ASN A 82 -2.16 -8.70 -14.80
CA ASN A 82 -3.35 -8.95 -15.63
C ASN A 82 -4.21 -10.07 -15.10
N ARG A 83 -3.61 -11.12 -14.52
CA ARG A 83 -4.36 -12.21 -13.93
C ARG A 83 -5.17 -11.73 -12.72
N PHE A 84 -4.62 -10.83 -11.91
CA PHE A 84 -5.36 -10.28 -10.79
C PHE A 84 -6.47 -9.33 -11.23
N CYS A 85 -6.17 -8.32 -12.04
CA CYS A 85 -7.13 -7.28 -12.41
C CYS A 85 -8.28 -7.83 -13.28
N TYR A 86 -7.92 -8.66 -14.26
CA TYR A 86 -8.85 -9.04 -15.33
C TYR A 86 -9.24 -10.52 -15.34
N ASP A 87 -8.69 -11.33 -14.43
CA ASP A 87 -8.77 -12.80 -14.46
C ASP A 87 -8.43 -13.39 -15.85
N LYS A 88 -7.46 -12.78 -16.53
CA LYS A 88 -7.01 -13.18 -17.87
C LYS A 88 -5.56 -13.64 -17.85
N PHE A 89 -5.28 -14.68 -18.63
CA PHE A 89 -3.93 -15.12 -18.96
C PHE A 89 -3.77 -15.19 -20.47
N GLN A 90 -2.71 -14.56 -20.99
CA GLN A 90 -2.34 -14.64 -22.40
C GLN A 90 -1.03 -15.41 -22.52
N SER A 91 -1.03 -16.50 -23.28
CA SER A 91 0.16 -17.34 -23.52
C SER A 91 1.17 -16.68 -24.45
N ASN A 92 0.71 -15.80 -25.34
CA ASN A 92 1.56 -15.15 -26.33
C ASN A 92 2.33 -14.02 -25.67
N TYR A 93 3.61 -14.28 -25.39
CA TYR A 93 4.48 -13.28 -24.80
C TYR A 93 4.62 -12.05 -25.70
N LYS A 94 4.29 -10.88 -25.15
CA LYS A 94 4.61 -9.58 -25.73
C LYS A 94 5.46 -8.83 -24.72
N ALA A 95 6.61 -8.31 -25.16
CA ALA A 95 7.46 -7.52 -24.30
C ALA A 95 6.76 -6.20 -23.94
N THR A 96 6.66 -5.91 -22.63
CA THR A 96 6.21 -4.60 -22.15
C THR A 96 7.17 -3.54 -22.66
N ILE A 97 6.63 -2.54 -23.35
CA ILE A 97 7.40 -1.39 -23.83
C ILE A 97 7.17 -0.27 -22.83
N GLY A 98 8.23 0.13 -22.11
CA GLY A 98 8.11 1.17 -21.09
C GLY A 98 7.47 0.67 -19.80
N VAL A 99 6.35 1.27 -19.39
CA VAL A 99 5.66 0.98 -18.12
C VAL A 99 4.15 1.02 -18.34
N ASP A 100 3.48 -0.05 -17.94
CA ASP A 100 2.01 -0.12 -17.90
C ASP A 100 1.50 0.20 -16.50
N PHE A 101 0.30 0.77 -16.43
CA PHE A 101 -0.32 1.25 -15.19
C PHE A 101 -1.71 0.64 -15.03
N GLU A 102 -1.96 0.05 -13.87
CA GLU A 102 -3.26 -0.48 -13.48
C GLU A 102 -3.68 0.07 -12.11
N LEU A 103 -4.95 0.47 -11.98
CA LEU A 103 -5.52 0.97 -10.73
C LEU A 103 -6.60 0.01 -10.24
N GLU A 104 -6.35 -0.63 -9.09
CA GLU A 104 -7.32 -1.56 -8.49
C GLU A 104 -7.83 -1.03 -7.15
N ASN A 105 -9.15 -1.06 -6.96
CA ASN A 105 -9.81 -0.51 -5.78
C ASN A 105 -10.21 -1.61 -4.81
N PHE A 106 -9.73 -1.51 -3.58
CA PHE A 106 -10.04 -2.38 -2.46
C PHE A 106 -11.00 -1.71 -1.48
N SER A 107 -11.86 -2.52 -0.88
CA SER A 107 -12.67 -2.19 0.28
C SER A 107 -12.10 -2.96 1.47
N ILE A 108 -11.30 -2.30 2.30
CA ILE A 108 -10.60 -2.92 3.44
C ILE A 108 -11.20 -2.37 4.72
N LEU A 109 -11.77 -3.25 5.55
CA LEU A 109 -12.51 -2.87 6.76
C LEU A 109 -13.64 -1.84 6.48
N GLY A 110 -14.20 -1.84 5.27
CA GLY A 110 -15.23 -0.87 4.85
C GLY A 110 -14.67 0.49 4.41
N HIS A 111 -13.36 0.61 4.22
CA HIS A 111 -12.69 1.80 3.69
C HIS A 111 -12.15 1.56 2.29
N ASN A 112 -12.32 2.55 1.42
CA ASN A 112 -11.76 2.52 0.07
C ASN A 112 -10.24 2.72 0.13
N PHE A 113 -9.51 1.86 -0.56
CA PHE A 113 -8.06 1.91 -0.68
C PHE A 113 -7.66 1.47 -2.08
N SER A 114 -6.84 2.26 -2.77
CA SER A 114 -6.47 1.98 -4.16
C SER A 114 -5.01 1.56 -4.26
N LEU A 115 -4.73 0.52 -5.05
CA LEU A 115 -3.39 0.16 -5.47
C LEU A 115 -3.10 0.70 -6.87
N GLU A 116 -2.03 1.44 -7.00
CA GLU A 116 -1.45 1.86 -8.28
C GLU A 116 -0.34 0.88 -8.65
N MET A 117 -0.62 -0.04 -9.57
CA MET A 117 0.28 -1.09 -10.01
C MET A 117 1.05 -0.64 -11.25
N TRP A 118 2.35 -0.45 -11.08
CA TRP A 118 3.27 -0.03 -12.13
C TRP A 118 4.05 -1.24 -12.63
N ASP A 119 3.59 -1.84 -13.72
CA ASP A 119 4.26 -2.95 -14.39
C ASP A 119 5.39 -2.42 -15.28
N THR A 120 6.63 -2.67 -14.90
CA THR A 120 7.80 -2.13 -15.62
C THR A 120 8.39 -3.12 -16.60
N ALA A 121 8.89 -2.61 -17.73
CA ALA A 121 9.65 -3.43 -18.67
C ALA A 121 10.89 -4.04 -18.01
N GLY A 122 11.04 -5.36 -18.10
CA GLY A 122 12.17 -6.10 -17.51
C GLY A 122 13.45 -6.10 -18.34
N GLN A 123 13.55 -5.29 -19.41
CA GLN A 123 14.77 -5.22 -20.23
C GLN A 123 15.74 -4.19 -19.67
N GLU A 124 17.03 -4.53 -19.62
CA GLU A 124 18.07 -3.62 -19.13
C GLU A 124 18.13 -2.29 -19.89
N ARG A 125 17.76 -2.27 -21.18
CA ARG A 125 17.73 -1.07 -22.01
C ARG A 125 16.78 0.02 -21.49
N PHE A 126 15.80 -0.32 -20.66
CA PHE A 126 14.88 0.63 -20.05
C PHE A 126 15.27 1.02 -18.60
N LYS A 127 16.36 0.47 -18.04
CA LYS A 127 16.84 0.82 -16.69
C LYS A 127 17.14 2.31 -16.52
N CYS A 128 17.59 2.99 -17.57
CA CYS A 128 17.86 4.44 -17.54
C CYS A 128 16.59 5.27 -17.32
N ILE A 129 15.41 4.77 -17.71
CA ILE A 129 14.11 5.43 -17.51
C ILE A 129 13.44 4.94 -16.21
N ALA A 130 13.80 3.75 -15.74
CA ALA A 130 13.23 3.11 -14.55
C ALA A 130 13.34 3.96 -13.28
N GLY A 131 14.39 4.77 -13.13
CA GLY A 131 14.58 5.64 -11.97
C GLY A 131 13.43 6.63 -11.74
N ALA A 132 12.80 7.14 -12.80
CA ALA A 132 11.64 8.03 -12.67
C ALA A 132 10.40 7.28 -12.15
N TYR A 133 10.23 6.02 -12.57
CA TYR A 133 9.09 5.18 -12.20
C TYR A 133 9.24 4.52 -10.83
N TYR A 134 10.46 4.25 -10.37
CA TYR A 134 10.70 3.56 -9.09
C TYR A 134 10.50 4.46 -7.87
N ARG A 135 10.71 5.77 -7.99
CA ARG A 135 10.62 6.70 -6.86
C ARG A 135 9.24 6.68 -6.20
N ASN A 136 9.27 6.89 -4.89
CA ASN A 136 8.10 6.97 -4.01
C ASN A 136 7.20 5.72 -4.06
N ALA A 137 7.76 4.55 -4.35
CA ALA A 137 7.06 3.29 -4.22
C ALA A 137 6.83 2.97 -2.74
N SER A 138 5.58 2.67 -2.38
CA SER A 138 5.22 2.17 -1.04
C SER A 138 5.41 0.66 -0.95
N VAL A 139 5.33 -0.04 -2.08
CA VAL A 139 5.55 -1.48 -2.20
C VAL A 139 6.44 -1.77 -3.41
N ILE A 140 7.41 -2.67 -3.22
CA ILE A 140 8.28 -3.21 -4.27
C ILE A 140 8.07 -4.71 -4.34
N VAL A 141 7.70 -5.20 -5.53
CA VAL A 141 7.54 -6.62 -5.82
C VAL A 141 8.66 -7.05 -6.76
N ALA A 142 9.65 -7.76 -6.22
CA ALA A 142 10.73 -8.37 -6.99
C ALA A 142 10.28 -9.74 -7.50
N THR A 143 10.30 -9.93 -8.82
CA THR A 143 9.73 -11.11 -9.47
C THR A 143 10.80 -11.93 -10.19
N TYR A 144 10.66 -13.24 -10.14
CA TYR A 144 11.51 -14.18 -10.86
C TYR A 144 10.69 -15.38 -11.38
N ASP A 145 11.27 -16.16 -12.28
CA ASP A 145 10.66 -17.39 -12.82
C ASP A 145 11.10 -18.59 -11.96
N MET A 146 10.13 -19.30 -11.36
CA MET A 146 10.40 -20.46 -10.50
C MET A 146 11.23 -21.54 -11.22
N SER A 147 11.14 -21.65 -12.54
CA SER A 147 11.89 -22.65 -13.32
C SER A 147 13.33 -22.24 -13.62
N LYS A 148 13.74 -21.00 -13.29
CA LYS A 148 15.06 -20.45 -13.63
C LYS A 148 15.73 -19.80 -12.44
N ARG A 149 16.71 -20.49 -11.85
CA ARG A 149 17.43 -20.02 -10.66
C ARG A 149 18.17 -18.70 -10.90
N GLU A 150 18.72 -18.49 -12.08
CA GLU A 150 19.47 -17.28 -12.44
C GLU A 150 18.58 -16.04 -12.33
N SER A 151 17.28 -16.19 -12.62
CA SER A 151 16.32 -15.09 -12.53
C SER A 151 16.05 -14.66 -11.08
N LEU A 152 16.25 -15.54 -10.09
CA LEU A 152 16.16 -15.21 -8.66
C LEU A 152 17.30 -14.26 -8.26
N GLU A 153 18.53 -14.57 -8.68
CA GLU A 153 19.68 -13.71 -8.41
C GLU A 153 19.56 -12.36 -9.12
N ALA A 154 19.01 -12.35 -10.34
CA ALA A 154 18.69 -11.11 -11.04
C ALA A 154 17.63 -10.29 -10.28
N ALA A 155 16.57 -10.93 -9.78
CA ALA A 155 15.51 -10.26 -9.01
C ALA A 155 16.06 -9.56 -7.76
N LYS A 156 17.04 -10.18 -7.05
CA LYS A 156 17.74 -9.53 -5.94
C LYS A 156 18.46 -8.24 -6.38
N LYS A 157 19.16 -8.26 -7.53
CA LYS A 157 19.82 -7.06 -8.08
C LYS A 157 18.83 -5.96 -8.46
N TRP A 158 17.70 -6.35 -9.08
CA TRP A 158 16.61 -5.43 -9.40
C TRP A 158 16.02 -4.78 -8.16
N LEU A 159 15.79 -5.58 -7.11
CA LEU A 159 15.32 -5.09 -5.82
C LEU A 159 16.30 -4.08 -5.21
N SER A 160 17.59 -4.40 -5.15
CA SER A 160 18.61 -3.47 -4.63
C SER A 160 18.61 -2.13 -5.38
N SER A 161 18.51 -2.17 -6.72
CA SER A 161 18.41 -0.95 -7.52
C SER A 161 17.14 -0.16 -7.20
N ALA A 162 15.98 -0.82 -7.09
CA ALA A 162 14.71 -0.17 -6.76
C ALA A 162 14.71 0.47 -5.37
N LEU A 163 15.33 -0.19 -4.38
CA LEU A 163 15.50 0.34 -3.02
C LEU A 163 16.38 1.61 -2.99
N ASN A 164 17.41 1.69 -3.84
CA ASN A 164 18.27 2.88 -3.93
C ASN A 164 17.50 4.15 -4.39
N TYR A 165 16.37 3.99 -5.10
CA TYR A 165 15.48 5.10 -5.46
C TYR A 165 14.42 5.42 -4.40
N ASN A 166 14.33 4.63 -3.33
CA ASN A 166 13.33 4.71 -2.27
C ASN A 166 14.01 4.76 -0.89
N THR A 167 14.96 5.66 -0.70
CA THR A 167 15.71 5.79 0.57
C THR A 167 14.96 6.60 1.62
N ALA A 168 14.10 7.53 1.20
CA ALA A 168 13.35 8.42 2.10
C ALA A 168 12.22 7.72 2.87
N GLN A 169 11.72 6.60 2.34
CA GLN A 169 10.68 5.78 2.96
C GLN A 169 11.07 4.31 2.88
N LYS A 170 10.68 3.50 3.85
CA LYS A 170 10.94 2.05 3.80
C LYS A 170 9.75 1.35 3.13
N PRO A 171 9.84 0.94 1.86
CA PRO A 171 8.74 0.24 1.21
C PRO A 171 8.55 -1.16 1.81
N LEU A 172 7.33 -1.69 1.67
CA LEU A 172 7.12 -3.12 1.80
C LEU A 172 7.79 -3.82 0.61
N VAL A 173 8.52 -4.90 0.88
CA VAL A 173 9.23 -5.71 -0.10
C VAL A 173 8.65 -7.11 -0.16
N PHE A 174 8.38 -7.58 -1.37
CA PHE A 174 7.97 -8.95 -1.66
C PHE A 174 8.92 -9.58 -2.68
N LEU A 175 9.24 -10.85 -2.48
CA LEU A 175 9.96 -11.67 -3.46
C LEU A 175 9.02 -12.75 -3.98
N VAL A 176 8.70 -12.69 -5.27
CA VAL A 176 7.63 -13.48 -5.87
C VAL A 176 8.17 -14.38 -6.97
N GLY A 177 8.11 -15.69 -6.74
CA GLY A 177 8.38 -16.72 -7.74
C GLY A 177 7.14 -16.99 -8.57
N THR A 178 7.22 -16.71 -9.87
CA THR A 178 6.12 -16.90 -10.82
C THR A 178 6.28 -18.21 -11.60
N LYS A 179 5.24 -18.60 -12.36
CA LYS A 179 5.22 -19.82 -13.18
C LYS A 179 5.43 -21.11 -12.38
N ALA A 180 4.92 -21.15 -11.15
CA ALA A 180 4.93 -22.34 -10.30
C ALA A 180 4.36 -23.60 -11.00
N ASP A 181 3.46 -23.42 -11.98
CA ASP A 181 2.85 -24.49 -12.77
C ASP A 181 3.82 -25.24 -13.68
N LEU A 182 5.02 -24.72 -13.93
CA LEU A 182 6.01 -25.37 -14.78
C LEU A 182 6.84 -26.42 -14.05
N LEU A 183 6.80 -26.45 -12.72
CA LEU A 183 7.68 -27.29 -11.90
C LEU A 183 6.97 -28.58 -11.50
N THR A 184 7.74 -29.66 -11.43
CA THR A 184 7.33 -30.85 -10.67
C THR A 184 7.26 -30.52 -9.18
N LYS A 185 6.61 -31.38 -8.38
CA LYS A 185 6.49 -31.18 -6.94
C LYS A 185 7.85 -31.11 -6.25
N GLU A 186 8.79 -31.95 -6.67
CA GLU A 186 10.14 -32.03 -6.11
C GLU A 186 10.98 -30.79 -6.47
N GLU A 187 10.88 -30.31 -7.70
CA GLU A 187 11.52 -29.06 -8.14
C GLU A 187 10.94 -27.85 -7.41
N PHE A 188 9.62 -27.80 -7.27
CA PHE A 188 8.91 -26.73 -6.57
C PHE A 188 9.42 -26.58 -5.12
N VAL A 189 9.42 -27.67 -4.35
CA VAL A 189 9.88 -27.66 -2.95
C VAL A 189 11.35 -27.23 -2.83
N ARG A 190 12.20 -27.67 -3.78
CA ARG A 190 13.61 -27.29 -3.81
C ARG A 190 13.78 -25.79 -4.07
N MET A 191 13.10 -25.26 -5.08
CA MET A 191 13.20 -23.85 -5.44
C MET A 191 12.58 -22.95 -4.36
N GLU A 192 11.44 -23.34 -3.78
CA GLU A 192 10.80 -22.63 -2.68
C GLU A 192 11.72 -22.48 -1.46
N ARG A 193 12.45 -23.54 -1.09
CA ARG A 193 13.42 -23.48 0.02
C ARG A 193 14.53 -22.45 -0.27
N ILE A 194 15.11 -22.49 -1.47
CA ILE A 194 16.18 -21.58 -1.88
C ILE A 194 15.68 -20.13 -1.88
N ALA A 195 14.51 -19.90 -2.48
CA ALA A 195 13.93 -18.57 -2.57
C ALA A 195 13.50 -18.02 -1.20
N GLY A 196 13.06 -18.88 -0.28
CA GLY A 196 12.78 -18.51 1.10
C GLY A 196 14.00 -17.97 1.84
N LEU A 197 15.16 -18.61 1.67
CA LEU A 197 16.43 -18.12 2.22
C LEU A 197 16.81 -16.78 1.60
N ALA A 198 16.71 -16.67 0.27
CA ALA A 198 16.98 -15.43 -0.46
C ALA A 198 16.06 -14.28 -0.02
N ALA A 199 14.78 -14.55 0.24
CA ALA A 199 13.82 -13.56 0.74
C ALA A 199 14.20 -13.06 2.15
N ALA A 200 14.64 -13.96 3.03
CA ALA A 200 15.10 -13.60 4.37
C ALA A 200 16.33 -12.69 4.32
N GLU A 201 17.30 -12.98 3.45
CA GLU A 201 18.49 -12.14 3.25
C GLU A 201 18.14 -10.69 2.87
N VAL A 202 17.15 -10.52 1.98
CA VAL A 202 16.73 -9.20 1.49
C VAL A 202 15.56 -8.60 2.29
N LYS A 203 15.16 -9.23 3.40
CA LYS A 203 14.03 -8.83 4.27
C LYS A 203 12.73 -8.64 3.48
N ALA A 204 12.42 -9.56 2.58
CA ALA A 204 11.19 -9.60 1.80
C ALA A 204 10.25 -10.71 2.28
N GLU A 205 8.94 -10.52 2.13
CA GLU A 205 7.98 -11.63 2.25
C GLU A 205 8.00 -12.47 0.96
N PHE A 206 8.17 -13.79 1.09
CA PHE A 206 8.22 -14.70 -0.05
C PHE A 206 6.83 -15.17 -0.49
N TRP A 207 6.60 -15.28 -1.80
CA TRP A 207 5.41 -15.89 -2.39
C TRP A 207 5.76 -16.72 -3.63
N SER A 208 5.06 -17.85 -3.83
CA SER A 208 5.06 -18.58 -5.09
C SER A 208 3.67 -18.53 -5.73
N VAL A 209 3.61 -18.19 -7.02
CA VAL A 209 2.36 -17.95 -7.76
C VAL A 209 2.41 -18.50 -9.18
N SER A 210 1.23 -18.67 -9.79
CA SER A 210 1.10 -18.89 -11.23
C SER A 210 -0.04 -18.07 -11.81
N ALA A 211 0.29 -17.19 -12.76
CA ALA A 211 -0.71 -16.45 -13.52
C ALA A 211 -1.53 -17.37 -14.46
N ARG A 212 -0.95 -18.49 -14.90
CA ARG A 212 -1.60 -19.44 -15.80
C ARG A 212 -2.71 -20.20 -15.09
N SER A 213 -2.39 -20.83 -13.96
CA SER A 213 -3.39 -21.59 -13.18
C SER A 213 -4.22 -20.70 -12.25
N GLY A 214 -3.77 -19.48 -11.96
CA GLY A 214 -4.35 -18.61 -10.94
C GLY A 214 -3.83 -18.91 -9.52
N TYR A 215 -2.94 -19.91 -9.37
CA TYR A 215 -2.39 -20.31 -8.07
C TYR A 215 -1.82 -19.11 -7.29
N LYS A 216 -2.43 -18.84 -6.13
CA LYS A 216 -2.02 -17.83 -5.14
C LYS A 216 -1.97 -16.38 -5.62
N ILE A 217 -2.49 -16.08 -6.81
CA ILE A 217 -2.48 -14.71 -7.36
C ILE A 217 -3.36 -13.80 -6.50
N THR A 218 -4.63 -14.18 -6.29
CA THR A 218 -5.57 -13.37 -5.50
C THR A 218 -5.07 -13.20 -4.07
N GLU A 219 -4.67 -14.27 -3.41
CA GLU A 219 -4.21 -14.20 -2.02
C GLU A 219 -2.96 -13.32 -1.85
N PHE A 220 -2.04 -13.36 -2.81
CA PHE A 220 -0.87 -12.48 -2.81
C PHE A 220 -1.27 -11.00 -2.84
N PHE A 221 -2.14 -10.62 -3.79
CA PHE A 221 -2.57 -9.22 -3.92
C PHE A 221 -3.43 -8.76 -2.75
N GLN A 222 -4.28 -9.64 -2.19
CA GLN A 222 -5.03 -9.34 -0.98
C GLN A 222 -4.09 -9.09 0.22
N ARG A 223 -3.08 -9.94 0.41
CA ARG A 223 -2.07 -9.78 1.47
C ARG A 223 -1.32 -8.46 1.32
N LEU A 224 -0.86 -8.19 0.09
CA LEU A 224 -0.13 -6.97 -0.25
C LEU A 224 -0.98 -5.74 0.04
N ALA A 225 -2.23 -5.71 -0.42
CA ALA A 225 -3.16 -4.60 -0.21
C ALA A 225 -3.42 -4.34 1.28
N ALA A 226 -3.65 -5.40 2.05
CA ALA A 226 -3.90 -5.30 3.48
C ALA A 226 -2.71 -4.72 4.26
N LEU A 227 -1.50 -5.21 4.01
CA LEU A 227 -0.28 -4.68 4.65
C LEU A 227 0.01 -3.23 4.24
N ALA A 228 -0.20 -2.92 2.97
CA ALA A 228 -0.03 -1.58 2.43
C ALA A 228 -1.02 -0.60 3.06
N PHE A 229 -2.28 -1.01 3.21
CA PHE A 229 -3.33 -0.26 3.90
C PHE A 229 -2.99 0.00 5.36
N GLU A 230 -2.58 -1.03 6.10
CA GLU A 230 -2.17 -0.88 7.51
C GLU A 230 -1.02 0.11 7.65
N THR A 231 -0.01 -0.01 6.79
CA THR A 231 1.13 0.91 6.76
C THR A 231 0.69 2.34 6.45
N ALA A 232 -0.20 2.53 5.48
CA ALA A 232 -0.70 3.85 5.09
C ALA A 232 -1.51 4.52 6.21
N VAL A 233 -2.38 3.76 6.89
CA VAL A 233 -3.15 4.23 8.04
C VAL A 233 -2.21 4.65 9.17
N GLN A 234 -1.25 3.81 9.54
CA GLN A 234 -0.27 4.12 10.59
C GLN A 234 0.56 5.37 10.28
N GLN A 235 0.97 5.55 9.02
CA GLN A 235 1.70 6.76 8.60
C GLN A 235 0.84 8.02 8.71
N GLN A 236 -0.42 7.98 8.27
CA GLN A 236 -1.34 9.11 8.39
C GLN A 236 -1.58 9.50 9.85
N LEU A 237 -1.71 8.52 10.74
CA LEU A 237 -1.92 8.77 12.16
C LEU A 237 -0.70 9.43 12.82
N LYS A 238 0.51 8.99 12.46
CA LYS A 238 1.75 9.63 12.94
C LYS A 238 1.82 11.10 12.49
N VAL A 239 1.44 11.39 11.25
CA VAL A 239 1.38 12.78 10.74
C VAL A 239 0.37 13.60 11.54
N LEU A 240 -0.85 13.10 11.74
CA LEU A 240 -1.89 13.79 12.51
C LEU A 240 -1.45 14.08 13.96
N GLN A 241 -0.78 13.12 14.61
CA GLN A 241 -0.24 13.29 15.96
C GLN A 241 0.89 14.32 16.01
N ALA A 242 1.77 14.36 15.01
CA ALA A 242 2.82 15.36 14.91
C ALA A 242 2.24 16.78 14.76
N THR A 243 1.27 16.96 13.85
CA THR A 243 0.61 18.25 13.63
C THR A 243 -0.16 18.72 14.87
N ALA A 244 -0.82 17.80 15.59
CA ALA A 244 -1.51 18.13 16.83
C ALA A 244 -0.53 18.64 17.90
N LYS A 245 0.62 17.96 18.08
CA LYS A 245 1.66 18.38 19.05
C LYS A 245 2.24 19.75 18.72
N GLU A 246 2.52 20.04 17.45
CA GLU A 246 3.02 21.35 17.01
C GLU A 246 2.02 22.48 17.32
N GLN A 247 0.71 22.22 17.15
CA GLN A 247 -0.34 23.19 17.50
C GLN A 247 -0.44 23.43 19.01
N THR A 248 -0.27 22.40 19.85
CA THR A 248 -0.27 22.56 21.31
C THR A 248 0.94 23.36 21.79
N THR A 249 2.13 23.11 21.23
CA THR A 249 3.35 23.84 21.56
C THR A 249 3.28 25.31 21.15
N GLN A 250 2.78 25.62 19.95
CA GLN A 250 2.59 27.01 19.51
C GLN A 250 1.53 27.76 20.32
N THR A 251 0.49 27.08 20.79
CA THR A 251 -0.55 27.68 21.64
C THR A 251 -0.01 27.97 23.04
N GLN A 252 0.82 27.09 23.60
CA GLN A 252 1.51 27.32 24.87
C GLN A 252 2.54 28.46 24.80
N GLU A 253 3.31 28.56 23.71
CA GLU A 253 4.24 29.68 23.50
C GLU A 253 3.53 31.03 23.31
N LYS A 254 2.37 31.05 22.65
CA LYS A 254 1.54 32.26 22.52
C LYS A 254 0.92 32.67 23.86
N SER A 255 0.45 31.73 24.68
CA SER A 255 -0.05 32.01 26.03
C SER A 255 1.05 32.53 26.96
N GLN A 256 2.26 31.95 26.93
CA GLN A 256 3.39 32.45 27.73
C GLN A 256 3.88 33.85 27.30
N LYS A 257 3.87 34.16 25.99
CA LYS A 257 4.17 35.53 25.51
C LYS A 257 3.08 36.55 25.86
N PHE A 258 1.84 36.10 26.05
CA PHE A 258 0.74 36.99 26.46
C PHE A 258 0.82 37.37 27.94
N ASP A 259 1.24 36.45 28.82
CA ASP A 259 1.43 36.74 30.25
C ASP A 259 2.61 37.69 30.54
N LEU A 260 3.72 37.56 29.81
CA LEU A 260 4.90 38.43 30.02
C LEU A 260 4.66 39.90 29.62
N ARG A 261 3.79 40.19 28.65
CA ARG A 261 3.45 41.58 28.28
C ARG A 261 2.56 42.27 29.33
N ASN A 262 1.71 41.52 30.01
CA ASN A 262 0.81 42.09 31.03
C ASN A 262 1.52 42.32 32.38
N TYR A 263 2.63 41.62 32.65
CA TYR A 263 3.38 41.78 33.90
C TYR A 263 4.31 43.01 33.93
N PHE A 264 4.78 43.51 32.78
CA PHE A 264 5.67 44.68 32.70
C PHE A 264 4.97 46.01 32.33
N GLY A 265 3.64 46.02 32.20
CA GLY A 265 2.88 47.18 31.70
C GLY A 265 2.29 48.13 32.74
N SER A 266 2.47 47.92 34.05
CA SER A 266 1.77 48.71 35.08
C SER A 266 2.68 49.26 36.18
N ARG A 267 3.60 50.17 35.84
CA ARG A 267 4.20 51.10 36.84
C ARG A 267 4.91 52.29 36.18
N SER A 268 4.15 53.32 35.82
CA SER A 268 4.64 54.71 35.77
C SER A 268 3.48 55.71 35.74
N GLY A 269 2.89 55.95 36.90
CA GLY A 269 1.89 56.98 37.13
C GLY A 269 2.34 58.01 38.16
N LYS A 270 2.70 59.20 37.65
CA LYS A 270 2.59 60.55 38.25
C LYS A 270 3.51 60.97 39.42
N GLN A 271 4.30 62.01 39.15
CA GLN A 271 4.35 63.23 39.98
C GLN A 271 4.64 64.45 39.08
N LYS A 272 3.68 65.38 39.00
CA LYS A 272 3.87 66.75 38.50
C LYS A 272 3.59 67.69 39.68
N SER A 273 4.58 68.48 40.06
CA SER A 273 4.43 69.66 40.91
C SER A 273 4.96 70.87 40.15
N GLY A 274 4.27 72.01 40.27
CA GLY A 274 4.72 73.28 39.71
C GLY A 274 3.56 74.20 39.33
N CYS A 275 3.06 74.97 40.30
CA CYS A 275 2.23 76.15 40.08
C CYS A 275 3.11 77.37 40.43
N ALA A 276 3.18 78.36 39.55
CA ALA A 276 3.75 79.66 39.82
C ALA A 276 2.87 80.74 39.19
N CYS A 277 2.57 81.75 40.01
CA CYS A 277 1.80 82.99 39.80
C CYS A 277 0.28 82.84 39.63
#